data_AF-A0A948XC22-F1
#
_entry.id   AF-A0A948XC22-F1
#
_cell.length_a   1.000
_cell.length_b   1.000
_cell.length_c   1.000
_cell.angle_alpha   90.00
_cell.angle_beta   90.00
_cell.angle_gamma   90.00
#
_symmetry.space_group_name_H-M   'P 1'
#
loop_
_entity.id
_entity.type
_entity.pdbx_description
1 polymer ?
#
loop_
_entity_poly.entity_id
_entity_poly.type
_entity_poly.pdbx_seq_one_letter_code
_entity_poly.pdbx_strand_id
1 'polypeptide(L)' 'MPSCDVCKKDILASDFPDVTIGDVVSCPHCGCELEVISVEPLEAQALEEK' A
#
# COMPACT_ATOMS: atom_id res chain seq x y z
N MET A 1 -0.38 6.98 -10.23
CA MET A 1 -0.22 5.51 -10.30
C MET A 1 0.33 5.10 -8.97
N PRO A 2 -0.38 4.28 -8.19
CA PRO A 2 0.12 3.86 -6.88
C PRO A 2 1.40 3.06 -7.15
N SER A 3 2.49 3.41 -6.49
CA SER A 3 3.72 2.63 -6.52
C SER A 3 4.13 2.36 -5.09
N CYS A 4 4.68 1.16 -4.87
CA CYS A 4 5.18 0.79 -3.56
C CYS A 4 6.39 1.67 -3.22
N ASP A 5 6.32 2.43 -2.12
CA ASP A 5 7.43 3.28 -1.68
C ASP A 5 8.69 2.46 -1.34
N VAL A 6 8.52 1.20 -0.94
CA VAL A 6 9.61 0.29 -0.56
C VAL A 6 10.31 -0.33 -1.77
N CYS A 7 9.55 -0.92 -2.70
CA CYS A 7 10.14 -1.66 -3.83
C CYS A 7 10.14 -0.90 -5.16
N LYS A 8 9.60 0.33 -5.17
CA LYS A 8 9.44 1.21 -6.35
C LYS A 8 8.70 0.56 -7.51
N LYS A 9 7.88 -0.45 -7.22
CA LYS A 9 7.09 -1.18 -8.23
C LYS A 9 5.66 -0.71 -8.21
N ASP A 10 5.06 -0.62 -9.38
CA ASP A 10 3.68 -0.18 -9.54
C ASP A 10 2.74 -1.15 -8.82
N ILE A 11 1.90 -0.59 -7.95
CA ILE A 11 0.80 -1.28 -7.29
C ILE A 11 -0.46 -0.91 -8.07
N LEU A 12 -1.20 -1.91 -8.57
CA LEU A 12 -2.48 -1.63 -9.19
C LEU A 12 -3.50 -1.41 -8.09
N ALA A 13 -4.30 -0.36 -8.19
CA ALA A 13 -5.48 -0.21 -7.33
C ALA A 13 -6.46 -1.39 -7.49
N SER A 14 -6.35 -2.14 -8.60
CA SER A 14 -7.07 -3.40 -8.82
C SER A 14 -6.67 -4.53 -7.87
N ASP A 15 -5.45 -4.51 -7.32
CA ASP A 15 -5.01 -5.49 -6.31
C ASP A 15 -5.67 -5.23 -4.95
N PHE A 16 -6.16 -4.01 -4.72
CA PHE A 16 -6.82 -3.60 -3.48
C PHE A 16 -8.16 -2.92 -3.81
N PRO A 17 -9.21 -3.70 -4.13
CA PRO A 17 -10.51 -3.15 -4.51
C PRO A 17 -11.27 -2.49 -3.34
N ASP A 18 -10.94 -2.84 -2.09
CA ASP A 18 -11.70 -2.46 -0.88
C ASP A 18 -10.77 -2.01 0.26
N VAL A 19 -9.74 -1.22 -0.08
CA VAL A 19 -8.82 -0.66 0.90
C VAL A 19 -9.49 0.52 1.60
N THR A 20 -9.49 0.48 2.93
CA THR A 20 -9.92 1.59 3.80
C THR A 20 -8.74 2.27 4.47
N ILE A 21 -8.93 3.53 4.90
CA ILE A 21 -7.92 4.22 5.73
C ILE A 21 -7.75 3.43 7.04
N GLY A 22 -6.50 3.16 7.41
CA GLY A 22 -6.10 2.31 8.54
C GLY A 22 -6.02 0.82 8.20
N ASP A 23 -6.25 0.43 6.94
CA ASP A 23 -6.08 -0.94 6.49
C ASP A 23 -4.60 -1.26 6.21
N VAL A 24 -4.20 -2.50 6.50
CA VAL A 24 -2.83 -2.97 6.29
C VAL A 24 -2.79 -3.81 5.02
N VAL A 25 -2.15 -3.28 3.99
CA VAL A 25 -1.98 -3.93 2.69
C VAL A 25 -0.56 -4.47 2.55
N SER A 26 -0.42 -5.72 2.10
CA SER A 26 0.89 -6.30 1.82
C SER A 26 1.25 -6.09 0.36
N CYS A 27 2.42 -5.51 0.08
CA CYS A 27 2.86 -5.39 -1.30
C CYS A 27 3.12 -6.78 -1.90
N PRO A 28 2.47 -7.17 -3.03
CA PRO A 28 2.66 -8.48 -3.64
C PRO A 28 4.06 -8.68 -4.26
N HIS A 29 4.87 -7.62 -4.35
CA HIS A 29 6.21 -7.67 -4.91
C HIS A 29 7.33 -7.80 -3.87
N CYS A 30 7.29 -7.01 -2.79
CA CYS A 30 8.31 -7.09 -1.73
C CYS A 30 7.83 -7.79 -0.46
N GLY A 31 6.53 -8.03 -0.31
CA GLY A 31 5.96 -8.60 0.91
C GLY A 31 5.95 -7.64 2.10
N CYS A 32 6.28 -6.35 1.90
CA CYS A 32 6.20 -5.37 2.98
C CYS A 32 4.76 -5.00 3.29
N GLU A 33 4.47 -4.86 4.57
CA GLU A 33 3.20 -4.37 5.08
C GLU A 33 3.19 -2.84 5.01
N LEU A 34 2.14 -2.30 4.41
CA LEU A 34 1.92 -0.88 4.26
C LEU A 34 0.57 -0.52 4.88
N GLU A 35 0.53 0.54 5.67
CA GLU A 35 -0.71 1.09 6.19
C GLU A 35 -1.27 2.12 5.23
N VAL A 36 -2.55 1.99 4.92
CA VAL A 36 -3.25 2.94 4.06
C VAL A 36 -3.63 4.15 4.89
N ILE A 37 -3.04 5.29 4.56
CA ILE A 37 -3.29 6.56 5.27
C ILE A 37 -4.27 7.46 4.51
N SER A 38 -4.48 7.22 3.22
CA SER A 38 -5.49 7.91 2.41
C SER A 38 -5.95 7.06 1.23
N VAL A 39 -7.20 7.22 0.82
CA VAL A 39 -7.82 6.48 -0.30
C VAL A 39 -8.12 7.36 -1.52
N GLU A 40 -8.06 8.69 -1.36
CA GLU A 40 -8.32 9.67 -2.43
C GLU A 40 -7.39 10.89 -2.29
N PRO A 41 -6.15 10.85 -2.83
CA PRO A 41 -5.50 9.76 -3.58
C PRO A 41 -5.06 8.60 -2.67
N LEU A 42 -4.96 7.39 -3.24
CA LEU A 42 -4.54 6.20 -2.52
C LEU A 42 -3.06 6.32 -2.11
N GLU A 43 -2.83 6.58 -0.82
CA GLU A 43 -1.52 6.73 -0.18
C GLU A 43 -1.38 5.68 0.92
N ALA A 44 -0.26 4.94 0.88
CA ALA A 44 0.09 3.96 1.89
C ALA A 44 1.54 4.18 2.32
N GLN A 45 1.81 4.09 3.63
CA GLN A 45 3.15 4.20 4.20
C GLN A 45 3.64 2.83 4.67
N ALA A 46 4.95 2.59 4.64
CA ALA A 46 5.50 1.34 5.18
C ALA A 46 5.26 1.26 6.71
N LEU A 47 4.67 0.16 7.16
CA LEU A 47 4.63 -0.19 8.58
C LEU A 47 5.95 -0.87 8.90
N GLU A 48 6.94 -0.10 9.34
CA GLU A 48 8.08 -0.66 10.05
C GLU A 48 7.57 -1.11 11.43
N GLU A 49 7.23 -2.39 11.58
CA GLU A 49 7.04 -2.99 12.90
C GLU A 49 8.36 -2.85 13.67
N LYS A 50 8.31 -2.09 14.77
CA LYS A 50 9.46 -1.80 15.61
C LYS A 50 9.46 -2.65 16.88
#